data_AF-A0A269PQJ9-F1
#
_entry.id   AF-A0A269PQJ9-F1
#
_cell.length_a   1.000
_cell.length_b   1.000
_cell.length_c   1.000
_cell.angle_alpha   90.00
_cell.angle_beta   90.00
_cell.angle_gamma   90.00
#
_symmetry.space_group_name_H-M   'P 1'
#
loop_
_entity.id
_entity.type
_entity.pdbx_description
1 polymer ?
#
loop_
_entity_poly.entity_id
_entity_poly.type
_entity_poly.pdbx_seq_one_letter_code
_entity_poly.pdbx_strand_id
1 'polypeptide(L)' 'MDKVLHLGSVIIKGNIEIGVLNSVCIGVVDDTEIGEGVKIDNIVHIAHYYSVGNSCMLTASTELREKY' A
#
# COMPACT_ATOMS: atom_id res chain seq x y z
N MET A 1 -22.66 8.18 -10.48
CA MET A 1 -21.19 8.31 -10.50
C MET A 1 -20.68 7.04 -11.12
N ASP A 2 -20.03 7.12 -12.26
CA ASP A 2 -19.54 5.93 -12.95
C ASP A 2 -18.36 5.34 -12.21
N LYS A 3 -18.23 4.01 -12.27
CA LYS A 3 -17.13 3.30 -11.63
C LYS A 3 -15.81 3.70 -12.31
N VAL A 4 -14.87 4.22 -11.53
CA VAL A 4 -13.48 4.39 -11.98
C VAL A 4 -12.83 3.02 -12.03
N LEU A 5 -12.39 2.61 -13.22
CA LEU A 5 -11.67 1.35 -13.41
C LEU A 5 -10.28 1.50 -12.80
N HIS A 6 -9.91 0.60 -11.90
CA HIS A 6 -8.56 0.52 -11.38
C HIS A 6 -7.80 -0.50 -12.21
N LEU A 7 -6.85 -0.01 -13.01
CA LEU A 7 -6.10 -0.78 -14.00
C LEU A 7 -4.63 -0.95 -13.63
N GLY A 8 -4.16 -0.29 -12.57
CA GLY A 8 -2.83 -0.47 -12.02
C GLY A 8 -2.71 -1.78 -11.23
N SER A 9 -1.57 -1.93 -10.57
CA SER A 9 -1.19 -3.08 -9.76
C SER A 9 -0.72 -2.67 -8.37
N VAL A 10 -0.37 -3.67 -7.56
CA VAL A 10 0.40 -3.49 -6.33
C VAL A 10 1.76 -4.15 -6.56
N ILE A 11 2.83 -3.38 -6.39
CA ILE A 11 4.20 -3.89 -6.46
C ILE A 11 4.76 -3.99 -5.05
N ILE A 12 5.07 -5.23 -4.64
CA ILE A 12 5.68 -5.55 -3.35
C ILE A 12 7.12 -5.98 -3.62
N LYS A 13 8.09 -5.20 -3.14
CA LYS A 13 9.52 -5.48 -3.33
C LYS A 13 10.01 -6.60 -2.38
N GLY A 14 11.31 -6.89 -2.41
CA GLY A 14 11.91 -7.96 -1.60
C GLY A 14 12.01 -7.62 -0.09
N ASN A 15 12.26 -8.65 0.71
CA ASN A 15 12.55 -8.53 2.15
C ASN A 15 11.45 -7.84 2.98
N ILE A 16 10.18 -8.06 2.65
CA ILE A 16 9.04 -7.41 3.30
C ILE A 16 8.42 -8.33 4.36
N GLU A 17 8.02 -7.75 5.48
CA GLU A 17 7.20 -8.39 6.51
C GLU A 17 5.81 -7.77 6.50
N ILE A 18 4.76 -8.58 6.38
CA ILE A 18 3.36 -8.13 6.37
C ILE A 18 2.59 -8.90 7.43
N GLY A 19 2.03 -8.18 8.40
CA GLY A 19 1.12 -8.70 9.41
C GLY A 19 -0.24 -9.12 8.84
N VAL A 20 -1.19 -9.42 9.71
CA VAL A 20 -2.51 -9.91 9.32
C VAL A 20 -3.50 -8.77 9.04
N LEU A 21 -4.51 -9.07 8.21
CA LEU A 21 -5.66 -8.20 7.94
C LEU A 21 -5.31 -6.84 7.32
N ASN A 22 -4.21 -6.79 6.57
CA ASN A 22 -3.81 -5.61 5.81
C ASN A 22 -4.58 -5.48 4.48
N SER A 23 -4.80 -4.25 4.05
CA SER A 23 -5.39 -3.93 2.74
C SER A 23 -4.49 -2.99 1.96
N VAL A 24 -4.12 -3.39 0.74
CA VAL A 24 -3.31 -2.57 -0.19
C VAL A 24 -4.10 -2.43 -1.49
N CYS A 25 -4.52 -1.20 -1.79
CA CYS A 25 -5.29 -0.92 -3.00
C CYS A 25 -4.37 -0.81 -4.22
N ILE A 26 -4.76 -1.41 -5.35
CA ILE A 26 -4.15 -1.12 -6.66
C ILE A 26 -4.42 0.33 -7.04
N GLY A 27 -3.53 0.95 -7.83
CA GLY A 27 -3.79 2.28 -8.37
C GLY A 27 -4.77 2.28 -9.55
N VAL A 28 -5.21 3.47 -9.97
CA VAL A 28 -6.15 3.63 -11.10
C VAL A 28 -5.43 3.47 -12.46
N VAL A 29 -4.28 4.12 -12.65
CA VAL A 29 -3.41 3.97 -13.84
C VAL A 29 -2.01 3.49 -13.44
N ASP A 30 -1.34 4.26 -12.58
CA ASP A 30 -0.07 3.88 -11.97
C ASP A 30 -0.25 2.85 -10.84
N ASP A 31 0.86 2.22 -10.43
CA ASP A 31 0.87 1.20 -9.39
C ASP A 31 0.94 1.79 -7.97
N THR A 32 0.47 1.03 -6.99
CA THR A 32 0.80 1.25 -5.57
C THR A 32 2.08 0.47 -5.26
N GLU A 33 3.08 1.12 -4.65
CA GLU A 33 4.39 0.51 -4.41
C GLU A 33 4.73 0.37 -2.93
N ILE A 34 5.20 -0.82 -2.55
CA ILE A 34 5.79 -1.09 -1.23
C ILE A 34 7.30 -1.31 -1.40
N GLY A 35 8.09 -0.41 -0.80
CA GLY A 35 9.54 -0.40 -0.84
C GLY A 35 10.21 -1.65 -0.24
N GLU A 36 11.46 -1.89 -0.60
CA GLU A 36 12.23 -3.03 -0.08
C GLU A 36 12.48 -2.89 1.43
N GLY A 37 12.41 -4.00 2.15
CA GLY A 37 12.68 -4.02 3.60
C GLY A 37 11.57 -3.41 4.46
N VAL A 38 10.41 -3.08 3.89
CA VAL A 38 9.28 -2.52 4.63
C VAL A 38 8.70 -3.54 5.61
N LYS A 39 8.29 -3.04 6.79
CA LYS A 39 7.60 -3.81 7.83
C LYS A 39 6.20 -3.24 8.05
N ILE A 40 5.18 -4.03 7.77
CA ILE A 40 3.78 -3.65 7.93
C ILE A 40 3.21 -4.48 9.08
N ASP A 41 2.75 -3.82 10.14
CA ASP A 41 2.05 -4.45 11.26
C ASP A 41 0.61 -4.86 10.84
N ASN A 42 -0.28 -5.10 11.80
CA ASN A 42 -1.63 -5.60 11.55
C ASN A 42 -2.64 -4.47 11.24
N ILE A 43 -3.66 -4.77 10.43
CA ILE A 43 -4.81 -3.88 10.17
C ILE A 43 -4.39 -2.52 9.55
N VAL A 44 -3.36 -2.50 8.73
CA VAL A 44 -2.93 -1.31 7.97
C VAL A 44 -3.74 -1.20 6.68
N HIS A 45 -4.17 0.03 6.36
CA HIS A 45 -4.82 0.37 5.09
C HIS A 45 -3.91 1.29 4.26
N ILE A 46 -3.59 0.86 3.04
CA ILE A 46 -2.79 1.60 2.07
C ILE A 46 -3.67 1.90 0.84
N ALA A 47 -3.99 3.17 0.63
CA ALA A 47 -4.83 3.63 -0.48
C ALA A 47 -4.14 3.50 -1.85
N HIS A 48 -4.91 3.68 -2.92
CA HIS A 48 -4.42 3.68 -4.29
C HIS A 48 -3.30 4.72 -4.48
N TYR A 49 -2.31 4.41 -5.32
CA TYR A 49 -1.18 5.28 -5.69
C TYR A 49 -0.17 5.60 -4.58
N TYR A 50 -0.31 5.02 -3.39
CA TYR A 50 0.64 5.29 -2.33
C TYR A 50 1.98 4.59 -2.61
N SER A 51 3.09 5.30 -2.38
CA SER A 51 4.43 4.73 -2.40
C SER A 51 5.03 4.75 -1.00
N VAL A 52 5.20 3.56 -0.42
CA VAL A 52 5.90 3.39 0.86
C VAL A 52 7.39 3.29 0.57
N GLY A 53 8.18 4.19 1.17
CA GLY A 53 9.64 4.21 1.02
C GLY A 53 10.30 2.94 1.57
N ASN A 54 11.53 2.68 1.13
CA ASN A 54 12.32 1.53 1.59
C ASN A 54 12.56 1.58 3.10
N SER A 55 12.58 0.41 3.75
CA SER A 55 12.85 0.23 5.18
C SER A 55 11.93 1.03 6.12
N CYS A 56 10.77 1.49 5.63
CA CYS A 56 9.74 2.08 6.48
C CYS A 56 9.06 1.04 7.36
N MET A 57 8.50 1.49 8.48
CA MET A 57 7.72 0.66 9.39
C MET A 57 6.34 1.29 9.60
N LEU A 58 5.29 0.53 9.31
CA LEU A 58 3.90 0.94 9.47
C LEU A 58 3.32 0.24 10.69
N THR A 59 2.93 1.01 11.70
CA THR A 59 2.39 0.48 12.95
C THR A 59 0.95 0.02 12.79
N ALA A 60 0.46 -0.83 13.70
CA ALA A 60 -0.89 -1.36 13.63
C ALA A 60 -1.94 -0.24 13.46
N SER A 61 -2.96 -0.51 12.64
CA SER A 61 -4.06 0.42 12.35
C SER A 61 -3.65 1.74 11.68
N THR A 62 -2.47 1.80 11.04
CA THR A 62 -2.08 2.96 10.22
C THR A 62 -2.94 3.06 8.98
N GLU A 63 -3.39 4.26 8.65
CA GLU A 63 -4.10 4.57 7.40
C GLU A 63 -3.25 5.52 6.55
N LEU A 64 -2.74 5.01 5.42
CA LEU A 64 -2.04 5.80 4.42
C LEU A 64 -3.03 6.17 3.33
N ARG A 65 -3.48 7.42 3.38
CA ARG A 65 -4.43 8.00 2.42
C ARG A 65 -3.73 8.87 1.41
N GLU A 66 -4.28 8.95 0.19
CA GLU A 66 -3.88 10.00 -0.74
C GLU A 66 -4.11 11.38 -0.12
N LYS A 67 -3.18 12.29 -0.42
CA LYS A 67 -3.22 13.67 0.07
C LYS A 67 -3.95 14.54 -0.94
N TYR A 68 -5.25 14.29 -1.14
CA TYR A 68 -6.18 15.20 -1.82
C TYR A 68 -7.54 15.14 -1.15
#